data_AF-A0A0F9RCF0-F1
#
_entry.id   AF-A0A0F9RCF0-F1
#
_cell.length_a   1.000
_cell.length_b   1.000
_cell.length_c   1.000
_cell.angle_alpha   90.00
_cell.angle_beta   90.00
_cell.angle_gamma   90.00
#
_symmetry.space_group_name_H-M   'P 1'
#
loop_
_entity.id
_entity.type
_entity.pdbx_description
1 polymer ?
#
loop_
_entity_poly.entity_id
_entity_poly.type
_entity_poly.pdbx_seq_one_letter_code
_entity_poly.pdbx_strand_id
1 'polypeptide(L)'
;MQFWGYNTTGMEDGSIKAIQDRSRRFLFQPQESKQEILTENKLEKINYQINQKPETIKNHILKMGLIYFFSLFEAFNKDYFQELYLFKPDLMKSKERKVDLEYLLQFENIEDLHRSLSQDQIERFGHQDIDEFAKLILKKFNIDLKGNLECWPNLRESYYRRNIIVHNDGKISELYLKKLSLGNDKLNEELDCNIESLWKCHSDIHSYMDFIDDAIRKKFNLKSLIEYL
;
A
#
# COMPACT_ATOMS: atom_id res chain seq x y z
N MET A 1 -38.60 50.99 61.03
CA MET A 1 -39.12 50.30 62.23
C MET A 1 -39.11 48.80 61.92
N GLN A 2 -38.38 48.05 62.76
CA GLN A 2 -38.43 46.59 63.01
C GLN A 2 -37.86 45.54 62.01
N PHE A 3 -36.92 44.78 62.60
CA PHE A 3 -36.36 43.45 62.28
C PHE A 3 -37.42 42.34 62.17
N TRP A 4 -37.03 41.16 61.64
CA TRP A 4 -37.31 39.75 62.04
C TRP A 4 -37.01 38.89 60.78
N GLY A 5 -36.37 37.72 60.76
CA GLY A 5 -36.01 36.71 61.75
C GLY A 5 -36.01 35.35 61.02
N TYR A 6 -35.02 34.48 61.28
CA TYR A 6 -34.87 33.13 60.71
C TYR A 6 -36.09 32.23 60.98
N ASN A 7 -36.27 31.18 60.17
CA ASN A 7 -36.68 29.87 60.71
C ASN A 7 -36.15 28.70 59.88
N THR A 8 -35.24 27.96 60.51
CA THR A 8 -34.81 26.59 60.20
C THR A 8 -35.80 25.60 60.80
N THR A 9 -36.39 24.70 60.02
CA THR A 9 -36.98 23.46 60.53
C THR A 9 -37.01 22.40 59.42
N GLY A 10 -36.57 21.18 59.75
CA GLY A 10 -36.96 19.98 59.00
C GLY A 10 -35.94 19.36 58.05
N MET A 11 -34.69 19.15 58.48
CA MET A 11 -33.96 17.97 58.04
C MET A 11 -34.65 16.74 58.66
N GLU A 12 -35.65 16.18 57.99
CA GLU A 12 -36.22 14.88 58.33
C GLU A 12 -35.64 13.81 57.38
N ASP A 13 -34.71 13.02 57.93
CA ASP A 13 -34.40 11.57 57.84
C ASP A 13 -34.66 10.76 56.53
N GLY A 14 -35.27 11.29 55.47
CA GLY A 14 -35.53 10.56 54.24
C GLY A 14 -34.31 10.41 53.31
N SER A 15 -33.42 11.40 53.32
CA SER A 15 -32.33 11.50 52.34
C SER A 15 -31.12 10.65 52.70
N ILE A 16 -30.83 10.46 54.00
CA ILE A 16 -29.66 9.69 54.46
C ILE A 16 -29.96 8.19 54.46
N LYS A 17 -31.20 7.77 54.79
CA LYS A 17 -31.64 6.37 54.60
C LYS A 17 -31.63 5.95 53.13
N ALA A 18 -32.07 6.83 52.22
CA ALA A 18 -32.04 6.53 50.78
C ALA A 18 -30.62 6.35 50.22
N ILE A 19 -29.62 7.05 50.78
CA ILE A 19 -28.22 6.93 50.38
C ILE A 19 -27.56 5.70 51.03
N GLN A 20 -27.88 5.38 52.29
CA GLN A 20 -27.38 4.16 52.94
C GLN A 20 -27.99 2.88 52.35
N ASP A 21 -29.25 2.90 51.92
CA ASP A 21 -29.89 1.77 51.23
C ASP A 21 -29.42 1.61 49.77
N ARG A 22 -29.04 2.70 49.08
CA ARG A 22 -28.38 2.60 47.77
C ARG A 22 -26.97 2.05 47.86
N SER A 23 -26.21 2.46 48.88
CA SER A 23 -24.83 2.01 49.06
C SER A 23 -24.72 0.57 49.57
N ARG A 24 -25.75 0.01 50.21
CA ARG A 24 -25.79 -1.43 50.58
C ARG A 24 -26.24 -2.36 49.46
N ARG A 25 -26.87 -1.87 48.39
CA ARG A 25 -27.26 -2.70 47.23
C ARG A 25 -26.13 -3.00 46.25
N PHE A 26 -24.97 -2.35 46.41
CA PHE A 26 -23.75 -2.64 45.66
C PHE A 26 -22.67 -3.27 46.54
N LEU A 27 -23.05 -4.11 47.51
CA LEU A 27 -22.15 -5.17 47.94
C LEU A 27 -21.97 -6.09 46.73
N PHE A 28 -20.85 -5.92 46.02
CA PHE A 28 -20.29 -6.94 45.14
C PHE A 28 -20.33 -8.27 45.91
N GLN A 29 -21.33 -9.10 45.63
CA GLN A 29 -21.16 -10.53 45.85
C GLN A 29 -20.11 -10.93 44.82
N PRO A 30 -18.94 -11.45 45.20
CA PRO A 30 -18.08 -12.11 44.25
C PRO A 30 -18.95 -13.24 43.68
N GLN A 31 -19.43 -13.09 42.45
CA GLN A 31 -19.89 -14.27 41.75
C GLN A 31 -18.65 -15.14 41.67
N GLU A 32 -18.68 -16.29 42.36
CA GLU A 32 -17.70 -17.34 42.14
C GLU A 32 -17.60 -17.48 40.62
N SER A 33 -16.40 -17.22 40.08
CA SER A 33 -16.14 -17.44 38.68
C SER A 33 -16.44 -18.92 38.44
N LYS A 34 -17.58 -19.22 37.82
CA LYS A 34 -17.81 -20.55 37.27
C LYS A 34 -16.67 -20.76 36.29
N GLN A 35 -15.65 -21.50 36.71
CA GLN A 35 -14.62 -21.99 35.81
C GLN A 35 -15.38 -22.84 34.79
N GLU A 36 -15.59 -22.28 33.60
CA GLU A 36 -16.17 -23.01 32.48
C GLU A 36 -15.16 -24.12 32.17
N ILE A 37 -15.46 -25.35 32.61
CA ILE A 37 -14.66 -26.52 32.29
C ILE A 37 -14.80 -26.73 30.78
N LEU A 38 -13.85 -26.19 30.02
CA LEU A 38 -13.79 -26.36 28.58
C LEU A 38 -13.61 -27.85 28.30
N THR A 39 -14.48 -28.41 27.45
CA THR A 39 -14.33 -29.79 27.01
C THR A 39 -12.98 -29.97 26.31
N GLU A 40 -12.40 -31.17 26.39
CA GLU A 40 -11.11 -31.51 25.76
C GLU A 40 -11.09 -31.13 24.27
N ASN A 41 -12.18 -31.43 23.54
CA ASN A 41 -12.36 -31.03 22.14
C ASN A 41 -12.36 -29.49 21.92
N LYS A 42 -12.88 -28.70 22.87
CA LYS A 42 -12.89 -27.23 22.79
C LYS A 42 -11.49 -26.67 23.07
N LEU A 43 -10.74 -27.28 24.01
CA LEU A 43 -9.35 -26.93 24.28
C LEU A 43 -8.42 -27.27 23.11
N GLU A 44 -8.57 -28.44 22.49
CA GLU A 44 -7.81 -28.83 21.30
C GLU A 44 -8.05 -27.86 20.15
N LYS A 45 -9.31 -27.49 19.89
CA LYS A 45 -9.66 -26.51 18.86
C LYS A 45 -9.05 -25.14 19.13
N ILE A 46 -9.09 -24.67 20.38
CA ILE A 46 -8.49 -23.39 20.79
C ILE A 46 -6.97 -23.45 20.65
N ASN A 47 -6.32 -24.51 21.10
CA ASN A 47 -4.88 -24.70 20.98
C ASN A 47 -4.44 -24.71 19.51
N TYR A 48 -5.18 -25.44 18.66
CA TYR A 48 -4.94 -25.42 17.22
C TYR A 48 -5.04 -24.00 16.66
N GLN A 49 -6.11 -23.26 16.98
CA GLN A 49 -6.29 -21.89 16.52
C GLN A 49 -5.18 -20.94 17.01
N ILE A 50 -4.80 -21.03 18.29
CA ILE A 50 -3.75 -20.21 18.89
C ILE A 50 -2.41 -20.49 18.20
N ASN A 51 -2.07 -21.75 17.95
CA ASN A 51 -0.81 -22.14 17.35
C ASN A 51 -0.69 -21.73 15.87
N GLN A 52 -1.82 -21.57 15.17
CA GLN A 52 -1.84 -21.10 13.77
C GLN A 52 -1.77 -19.57 13.61
N LYS A 53 -2.11 -18.81 14.67
CA LYS A 53 -2.14 -17.34 14.59
C LYS A 53 -0.78 -16.69 14.23
N PRO A 54 0.36 -17.09 14.84
CA PRO A 54 1.65 -16.49 14.51
C PRO A 54 2.00 -16.63 13.03
N GLU A 55 1.75 -17.79 12.44
CA GLU A 55 2.06 -18.06 11.04
C GLU A 55 1.17 -17.26 10.09
N THR A 56 -0.12 -17.14 10.44
CA THR A 56 -1.07 -16.30 9.69
C THR A 56 -0.64 -14.84 9.70
N ILE A 57 -0.19 -14.32 10.85
CA ILE A 57 0.31 -12.94 10.98
C ILE A 57 1.58 -12.73 10.17
N LYS A 58 2.55 -13.64 10.24
CA LYS A 58 3.79 -13.57 9.45
C LYS A 58 3.48 -13.53 7.95
N ASN A 59 2.63 -14.44 7.47
CA ASN A 59 2.22 -14.48 6.06
C ASN A 59 1.53 -13.19 5.64
N HIS A 60 0.68 -12.63 6.50
CA HIS A 60 0.04 -11.34 6.24
C HIS A 60 1.06 -10.20 6.13
N ILE A 61 2.04 -10.13 7.04
CA ILE A 61 3.13 -9.13 6.99
C ILE A 61 3.90 -9.23 5.67
N LEU A 62 4.25 -10.45 5.23
CA LEU A 62 4.98 -10.65 3.98
C LEU A 62 4.15 -10.21 2.76
N LYS A 63 2.87 -10.57 2.72
CA LYS A 63 1.92 -10.15 1.67
C LYS A 63 1.80 -8.61 1.64
N MET A 64 1.68 -7.97 2.80
CA MET A 64 1.62 -6.50 2.90
C MET A 64 2.94 -5.83 2.48
N GLY A 65 4.08 -6.41 2.84
CA GLY A 65 5.39 -5.92 2.41
C GLY A 65 5.53 -5.91 0.89
N LEU A 66 5.13 -6.99 0.21
CA LEU A 66 5.17 -7.05 -1.26
C LEU A 66 4.24 -6.01 -1.91
N ILE A 67 3.04 -5.82 -1.36
CA ILE A 67 2.13 -4.76 -1.82
C ILE A 67 2.81 -3.39 -1.70
N TYR A 68 3.35 -3.09 -0.52
CA TYR A 68 3.93 -1.79 -0.25
C TYR A 68 5.17 -1.50 -1.10
N PHE A 69 6.01 -2.50 -1.36
CA PHE A 69 7.15 -2.37 -2.28
C PHE A 69 6.73 -1.95 -3.68
N PHE A 70 5.65 -2.53 -4.22
CA PHE A 70 5.15 -2.11 -5.53
C PHE A 70 4.48 -0.75 -5.51
N SER A 71 3.86 -0.34 -4.39
CA SER A 71 3.39 1.04 -4.24
C SER A 71 4.54 2.04 -4.29
N LEU A 72 5.68 1.74 -3.66
CA LEU A 72 6.89 2.58 -3.72
C LEU A 72 7.54 2.56 -5.10
N PHE A 73 7.59 1.40 -5.76
CA PHE A 73 8.05 1.28 -7.14
C PHE A 73 7.21 2.16 -8.09
N GLU A 74 5.89 2.12 -7.97
CA GLU A 74 4.99 2.94 -8.78
C GLU A 74 5.15 4.43 -8.49
N ALA A 75 5.26 4.82 -7.22
CA ALA A 75 5.51 6.20 -6.80
C ALA A 75 6.85 6.72 -7.36
N PHE A 76 7.92 5.94 -7.22
CA PHE A 76 9.22 6.26 -7.81
C PHE A 76 9.10 6.54 -9.30
N ASN A 77 8.46 5.65 -10.06
CA ASN A 77 8.32 5.85 -11.50
C ASN A 77 7.52 7.12 -11.82
N LYS A 78 6.44 7.40 -11.09
CA LYS A 78 5.66 8.61 -11.29
C LYS A 78 6.50 9.86 -11.05
N ASP A 79 7.13 9.95 -9.88
CA ASP A 79 7.90 11.12 -9.47
C ASP A 79 9.13 11.30 -10.36
N TYR A 80 9.87 10.22 -10.63
CA TYR A 80 11.09 10.26 -11.44
C TYR A 80 10.81 10.72 -12.88
N PHE A 81 9.82 10.13 -13.55
CA PHE A 81 9.49 10.53 -14.92
C PHE A 81 8.79 11.89 -14.97
N GLN A 82 8.06 12.30 -13.92
CA GLN A 82 7.49 13.65 -13.82
C GLN A 82 8.60 14.70 -13.83
N GLU A 83 9.61 14.53 -12.97
CA GLU A 83 10.77 15.42 -12.92
C GLU A 83 11.53 15.43 -14.25
N LEU A 84 11.68 14.27 -14.89
CA LEU A 84 12.31 14.20 -16.22
C LEU A 84 11.52 14.98 -17.28
N TYR A 85 10.19 14.91 -17.26
CA TYR A 85 9.35 15.67 -18.19
C TYR A 85 9.38 17.17 -17.92
N LEU A 86 9.47 17.58 -16.65
CA LEU A 86 9.64 19.00 -16.29
C LEU A 86 11.01 19.52 -16.73
N PHE A 87 12.07 18.72 -16.54
CA PHE A 87 13.42 19.06 -16.98
C PHE A 87 13.56 19.10 -18.50
N LYS A 88 12.89 18.18 -19.22
CA LYS A 88 12.95 18.10 -20.68
C LYS A 88 11.54 17.95 -21.28
N PRO A 89 10.75 19.05 -21.36
CA PRO A 89 9.36 19.02 -21.85
C PRO A 89 9.21 18.47 -23.27
N ASP A 90 10.26 18.55 -24.09
CA ASP A 90 10.32 17.96 -25.43
C ASP A 90 10.00 16.46 -25.46
N LEU A 91 10.24 15.73 -24.37
CA LEU A 91 9.92 14.30 -24.26
C LEU A 91 8.41 14.02 -24.24
N MET A 92 7.60 15.04 -23.91
CA MET A 92 6.14 14.95 -23.96
C MET A 92 5.58 15.15 -25.37
N LYS A 93 6.40 15.62 -26.33
CA LYS A 93 5.94 15.83 -27.72
C LYS A 93 5.40 14.52 -28.29
N SER A 94 4.21 14.59 -28.89
CA SER A 94 3.54 13.47 -29.54
C SER A 94 2.79 13.97 -30.76
N LYS A 95 2.88 13.21 -31.86
CA LYS A 95 2.07 13.49 -33.07
C LYS A 95 0.61 13.10 -32.89
N GLU A 96 0.32 12.21 -31.95
CA GLU A 96 -1.02 11.68 -31.68
C GLU A 96 -1.80 12.57 -30.70
N ARG A 97 -1.10 13.31 -29.82
CA ARG A 97 -1.73 14.16 -28.81
C ARG A 97 -1.92 15.57 -29.36
N LYS A 98 -3.18 16.01 -29.43
CA LYS A 98 -3.54 17.40 -29.67
C LYS A 98 -4.09 17.99 -28.37
N VAL A 99 -3.79 19.26 -28.14
CA VAL A 99 -4.31 20.04 -27.02
C VAL A 99 -5.24 21.09 -27.60
N ASP A 100 -6.43 21.24 -27.02
CA ASP A 100 -7.40 22.26 -27.46
C ASP A 100 -6.91 23.66 -27.06
N LEU A 101 -7.25 24.67 -27.87
CA LEU A 101 -7.01 26.07 -27.52
C LEU A 101 -7.73 26.45 -26.22
N GLU A 102 -8.94 25.94 -25.99
CA GLU A 102 -9.68 26.18 -24.75
C GLU A 102 -8.89 25.71 -23.52
N TYR A 103 -8.25 24.55 -23.62
CA TYR A 103 -7.39 24.03 -22.56
C TYR A 103 -6.14 24.90 -22.36
N LEU A 104 -5.50 25.34 -23.45
CA LEU A 104 -4.31 26.20 -23.37
C LEU A 104 -4.60 27.54 -22.68
N LEU A 105 -5.80 28.10 -22.92
CA LEU A 105 -6.23 29.37 -22.33
C LEU A 105 -6.53 29.29 -20.82
N GLN A 106 -6.56 28.09 -20.22
CA GLN A 106 -6.75 27.90 -18.77
C GLN A 106 -5.50 28.18 -17.94
N PHE A 107 -4.33 28.28 -18.57
CA PHE A 107 -3.04 28.41 -17.87
C PHE A 107 -2.50 29.84 -17.96
N GLU A 108 -2.03 30.37 -16.83
CA GLU A 108 -1.46 31.73 -16.77
C GLU A 108 -0.05 31.81 -17.37
N ASN A 109 0.70 30.72 -17.30
CA ASN A 109 2.07 30.63 -17.80
C ASN A 109 2.37 29.23 -18.37
N ILE A 110 3.48 29.12 -19.09
CA ILE A 110 3.84 27.89 -19.80
C ILE A 110 4.35 26.80 -18.85
N GLU A 111 4.86 27.18 -17.68
CA GLU A 111 5.33 26.28 -16.64
C GLU A 111 4.18 25.49 -16.03
N ASP A 112 3.05 26.14 -15.74
CA ASP A 112 1.83 25.51 -15.22
C ASP A 112 1.23 24.57 -16.26
N LEU A 113 1.24 24.96 -17.53
CA LEU A 113 0.86 24.09 -18.63
C LEU A 113 1.78 22.85 -18.70
N HIS A 114 3.11 23.02 -18.61
CA HIS A 114 4.05 21.89 -18.61
C HIS A 114 3.81 20.94 -17.44
N ARG A 115 3.56 21.47 -16.23
CA ARG A 115 3.26 20.67 -15.05
C ARG A 115 2.00 19.84 -15.24
N SER A 116 0.94 20.47 -15.74
CA SER A 116 -0.32 19.80 -16.02
C SER A 116 -0.19 18.73 -17.10
N LEU A 117 0.47 19.04 -18.22
CA LEU A 117 0.70 18.08 -19.30
C LEU A 117 1.58 16.90 -18.87
N SER A 118 2.56 17.15 -17.98
CA SER A 118 3.42 16.12 -17.39
C SER A 118 2.61 15.19 -16.49
N GLN A 119 1.77 15.75 -15.62
CA GLN A 119 0.87 14.98 -14.76
C GLN A 119 -0.03 14.04 -15.59
N ASP A 120 -0.63 14.54 -16.67
CA ASP A 120 -1.46 13.72 -17.57
C ASP A 120 -0.68 12.56 -18.22
N GLN A 121 0.61 12.77 -18.54
CA GLN A 121 1.44 11.69 -19.07
C GLN A 121 1.69 10.63 -18.00
N ILE A 122 2.04 11.07 -16.78
CA ILE A 122 2.38 10.19 -15.67
C ILE A 122 1.18 9.39 -15.16
N GLU A 123 -0.02 9.98 -15.17
CA GLU A 123 -1.24 9.24 -14.85
C GLU A 123 -1.45 8.07 -15.81
N ARG A 124 -1.17 8.25 -17.10
CA ARG A 124 -1.26 7.15 -18.07
C ARG A 124 -0.24 6.04 -17.81
N PHE A 125 0.95 6.40 -17.34
CA PHE A 125 1.96 5.40 -16.93
C PHE A 125 1.44 4.56 -15.74
N GLY A 126 0.77 5.20 -14.78
CA GLY A 126 0.29 4.54 -13.56
C GLY A 126 -0.86 3.54 -13.75
N HIS A 127 -1.59 3.60 -14.87
CA HIS A 127 -2.72 2.68 -15.14
C HIS A 127 -2.31 1.41 -15.89
N GLN A 128 -1.04 1.30 -16.27
CA GLN A 128 -0.55 0.18 -17.08
C GLN A 128 -0.04 -0.97 -16.23
N ASP A 129 -0.14 -2.18 -16.78
CA ASP A 129 0.59 -3.30 -16.21
C ASP A 129 2.09 -3.20 -16.50
N ILE A 130 2.91 -3.99 -15.79
CA ILE A 130 4.36 -3.94 -15.90
C ILE A 130 4.89 -4.23 -17.31
N ASP A 131 4.17 -5.02 -18.13
CA ASP A 131 4.58 -5.29 -19.51
C ASP A 131 4.34 -4.09 -20.41
N GLU A 132 3.18 -3.46 -20.30
CA GLU A 132 2.84 -2.26 -21.04
C GLU A 132 3.74 -1.10 -20.64
N PHE A 133 4.04 -0.98 -19.34
CA PHE A 133 5.01 -0.03 -18.82
C PHE A 133 6.39 -0.23 -19.49
N ALA A 134 6.92 -1.45 -19.56
CA ALA A 134 8.19 -1.70 -20.25
C ALA A 134 8.17 -1.34 -21.74
N LYS A 135 7.05 -1.61 -22.43
CA LYS A 135 6.89 -1.19 -23.83
C LYS A 135 6.90 0.33 -23.97
N LEU A 136 6.26 1.06 -23.05
CA LEU A 136 6.31 2.52 -23.04
C LEU A 136 7.73 3.03 -22.82
N ILE A 137 8.45 2.47 -21.86
CA ILE A 137 9.84 2.86 -21.56
C ILE A 137 10.74 2.65 -22.79
N LEU A 138 10.59 1.52 -23.47
CA LEU A 138 11.28 1.26 -24.73
C LEU A 138 10.89 2.27 -25.82
N LYS A 139 9.59 2.50 -26.04
CA LYS A 139 9.11 3.41 -27.09
C LYS A 139 9.54 4.87 -26.86
N LYS A 140 9.49 5.34 -25.61
CA LYS A 140 9.74 6.75 -25.25
C LYS A 140 11.22 7.05 -25.03
N PHE A 141 11.92 6.15 -24.36
CA PHE A 141 13.29 6.38 -23.92
C PHE A 141 14.31 5.48 -24.63
N ASN A 142 13.87 4.54 -25.46
CA ASN A 142 14.75 3.54 -26.09
C ASN A 142 15.57 2.75 -25.04
N ILE A 143 14.92 2.42 -23.93
CA ILE A 143 15.47 1.63 -22.83
C ILE A 143 14.75 0.29 -22.83
N ASP A 144 15.47 -0.78 -23.17
CA ASP A 144 14.92 -2.14 -23.19
C ASP A 144 15.06 -2.81 -21.83
N LEU A 145 14.01 -2.74 -21.01
CA LEU A 145 13.99 -3.43 -19.72
C LEU A 145 14.03 -4.96 -19.88
N LYS A 146 13.42 -5.50 -20.94
CA LYS A 146 13.33 -6.96 -21.10
C LYS A 146 14.65 -7.56 -21.53
N GLY A 147 15.39 -6.85 -22.35
CA GLY A 147 16.68 -7.29 -22.88
C GLY A 147 17.88 -6.92 -22.01
N ASN A 148 17.83 -5.79 -21.30
CA ASN A 148 19.03 -5.23 -20.66
C ASN A 148 18.99 -5.21 -19.13
N LEU A 149 17.84 -5.41 -18.49
CA LEU A 149 17.75 -5.50 -17.03
C LEU A 149 17.72 -6.97 -16.60
N GLU A 150 18.81 -7.45 -16.00
CA GLU A 150 18.99 -8.85 -15.61
C GLU A 150 17.88 -9.35 -14.67
N CYS A 151 17.47 -8.52 -13.70
CA CYS A 151 16.42 -8.88 -12.75
C CYS A 151 14.99 -8.79 -13.32
N TRP A 152 14.81 -8.39 -14.59
CA TRP A 152 13.49 -8.14 -15.17
C TRP A 152 12.49 -9.30 -15.03
N PRO A 153 12.85 -10.57 -15.31
CA PRO A 153 11.90 -11.68 -15.16
C PRO A 153 11.37 -11.80 -13.72
N ASN A 154 12.24 -11.62 -12.72
CA ASN A 154 11.89 -11.73 -11.30
C ASN A 154 11.04 -10.54 -10.83
N LEU A 155 11.40 -9.32 -11.25
CA LEU A 155 10.63 -8.11 -10.96
C LEU A 155 9.22 -8.21 -11.57
N ARG A 156 9.15 -8.69 -12.81
CA ARG A 156 7.88 -8.93 -13.53
C ARG A 156 7.01 -9.96 -12.82
N GLU A 157 7.57 -11.09 -12.37
CA GLU A 157 6.83 -12.07 -11.59
C GLU A 157 6.32 -11.47 -10.28
N SER A 158 7.19 -10.78 -9.54
CA SER A 158 6.84 -10.14 -8.26
C SER A 158 5.67 -9.15 -8.39
N TYR A 159 5.61 -8.41 -9.50
CA TYR A 159 4.48 -7.52 -9.81
C TYR A 159 3.17 -8.30 -9.94
N TYR A 160 3.19 -9.40 -10.69
CA TYR A 160 1.98 -10.22 -10.90
C TYR A 160 1.58 -11.00 -9.64
N ARG A 161 2.55 -11.39 -8.80
CA ARG A 161 2.31 -11.95 -7.46
C ARG A 161 1.60 -10.94 -6.57
N ARG A 162 2.02 -9.68 -6.58
CA ARG A 162 1.31 -8.59 -5.88
C ARG A 162 -0.13 -8.48 -6.37
N ASN A 163 -0.37 -8.55 -7.67
CA ASN A 163 -1.74 -8.47 -8.21
C ASN A 163 -2.62 -9.62 -7.76
N ILE A 164 -2.09 -10.85 -7.63
CA ILE A 164 -2.81 -11.98 -7.03
C ILE A 164 -3.23 -11.67 -5.58
N ILE A 165 -2.31 -11.13 -4.78
CA ILE A 165 -2.60 -10.82 -3.37
C ILE A 165 -3.71 -9.78 -3.26
N VAL A 166 -3.66 -8.72 -4.08
CA VAL A 166 -4.62 -7.62 -4.02
C VAL A 166 -5.98 -7.98 -4.63
N HIS A 167 -6.00 -8.69 -5.76
CA HIS A 167 -7.20 -8.86 -6.58
C HIS A 167 -7.79 -10.26 -6.59
N ASN A 168 -7.07 -11.27 -6.09
CA ASN A 168 -7.52 -12.66 -6.13
C ASN A 168 -7.36 -13.38 -4.79
N ASP A 169 -7.37 -12.64 -3.67
CA ASP A 169 -7.29 -13.17 -2.30
C ASP A 169 -6.08 -14.11 -2.09
N GLY A 170 -4.98 -13.82 -2.79
CA GLY A 170 -3.78 -14.66 -2.75
C GLY A 170 -3.88 -15.96 -3.53
N LYS A 171 -4.92 -16.23 -4.31
CA LYS A 171 -5.04 -17.45 -5.13
C LYS A 171 -4.48 -17.25 -6.53
N ILE A 172 -3.80 -18.26 -7.06
CA ILE A 172 -3.24 -18.19 -8.42
C ILE A 172 -4.36 -18.20 -9.47
N SER A 173 -4.33 -17.24 -10.39
CA SER A 173 -5.32 -17.07 -11.46
C SER A 173 -4.82 -17.54 -12.83
N GLU A 174 -5.74 -17.84 -13.75
CA GLU A 174 -5.40 -18.13 -15.16
C GLU A 174 -4.64 -16.97 -15.82
N LEU A 175 -4.99 -15.72 -15.49
CA LEU A 175 -4.33 -14.53 -16.02
C LEU A 175 -2.86 -14.49 -15.62
N TYR A 176 -2.54 -14.80 -14.35
CA TYR A 176 -1.17 -14.88 -13.87
C TYR A 176 -0.36 -15.93 -14.64
N LEU A 177 -0.90 -17.14 -14.74
CA LEU A 177 -0.24 -18.26 -15.43
C LEU A 177 0.00 -17.93 -16.90
N LYS A 178 -1.00 -17.36 -17.58
CA LYS A 178 -0.89 -16.90 -18.96
C LYS A 178 0.17 -15.80 -19.12
N LYS A 179 0.17 -14.80 -18.24
CA LYS A 179 1.16 -13.71 -18.29
C LYS A 179 2.57 -14.24 -18.10
N LEU A 180 2.79 -15.23 -17.23
CA LEU A 180 4.11 -15.81 -16.99
C LEU A 180 4.44 -17.02 -17.88
N SER A 181 3.55 -17.40 -18.80
CA SER A 181 3.70 -18.58 -19.66
C SER A 181 3.94 -19.88 -18.86
N LEU A 182 3.23 -20.02 -17.73
CA LEU A 182 3.29 -21.19 -16.85
C LEU A 182 2.15 -22.16 -17.16
N GLY A 183 2.33 -23.44 -16.79
CA GLY A 183 1.28 -24.46 -16.87
C GLY A 183 0.16 -24.26 -15.86
N ASN A 184 -0.93 -25.02 -15.99
CA ASN A 184 -2.12 -24.89 -15.15
C ASN A 184 -2.07 -25.66 -13.82
N ASP A 185 -0.94 -26.28 -13.50
CA ASP A 185 -0.80 -27.19 -12.36
C ASP A 185 -1.11 -26.53 -11.01
N LYS A 186 -0.86 -25.21 -10.91
CA LYS A 186 -1.03 -24.44 -9.68
C LYS A 186 -2.29 -23.58 -9.64
N LEU A 187 -3.22 -23.76 -10.59
CA LEU A 187 -4.43 -22.93 -10.67
C LEU A 187 -5.25 -23.05 -9.38
N ASN A 188 -5.69 -21.91 -8.83
CA ASN A 188 -6.41 -21.79 -7.56
C ASN A 188 -5.63 -22.17 -6.29
N GLU A 189 -4.36 -22.58 -6.39
CA GLU A 189 -3.51 -22.75 -5.21
C GLU A 189 -3.25 -21.40 -4.53
N GLU A 190 -3.01 -21.45 -3.21
CA GLU A 190 -2.60 -20.26 -2.47
C GLU A 190 -1.15 -19.90 -2.84
N LEU A 191 -0.93 -18.61 -3.11
CA LEU A 191 0.37 -18.06 -3.40
C LEU A 191 1.26 -18.15 -2.16
N ASP A 192 2.29 -18.99 -2.23
CA ASP A 192 3.34 -19.03 -1.23
C ASP A 192 4.07 -17.69 -1.16
N CYS A 193 4.12 -17.06 0.00
CA CYS A 193 4.88 -15.83 0.25
C CYS A 193 5.87 -16.09 1.38
N ASN A 194 7.16 -16.09 1.04
CA ASN A 194 8.24 -16.32 2.00
C ASN A 194 9.16 -15.10 2.07
N ILE A 195 9.94 -15.02 3.15
CA ILE A 195 10.84 -13.90 3.42
C ILE A 195 11.88 -13.71 2.31
N GLU A 196 12.39 -14.80 1.72
CA GLU A 196 13.37 -14.77 0.64
C GLU A 196 12.82 -14.09 -0.61
N SER A 197 11.57 -14.41 -0.99
CA SER A 197 10.89 -13.77 -2.12
C SER A 197 10.71 -12.26 -1.92
N LEU A 198 10.49 -11.82 -0.67
CA LEU A 198 10.35 -10.41 -0.33
C LEU A 198 11.70 -9.68 -0.42
N TRP A 199 12.78 -10.26 0.13
CA TRP A 199 14.14 -9.71 0.01
C TRP A 199 14.60 -9.62 -1.43
N LYS A 200 14.30 -10.65 -2.23
CA LYS A 200 14.59 -10.66 -3.66
C LYS A 200 13.85 -9.55 -4.39
N CYS A 201 12.56 -9.39 -4.13
CA CYS A 201 11.77 -8.28 -4.70
C CYS A 201 12.36 -6.91 -4.34
N HIS A 202 12.78 -6.72 -3.08
CA HIS A 202 13.44 -5.49 -2.65
C HIS A 202 14.72 -5.23 -3.46
N SER A 203 15.58 -6.24 -3.60
CA SER A 203 16.81 -6.14 -4.39
C SER A 203 16.53 -5.84 -5.86
N ASP A 204 15.55 -6.53 -6.46
CA ASP A 204 15.19 -6.35 -7.86
C ASP A 204 14.66 -4.93 -8.13
N ILE A 205 13.88 -4.35 -7.20
CA ILE A 205 13.41 -2.97 -7.28
C ILE A 205 14.58 -1.98 -7.21
N HIS A 206 15.55 -2.20 -6.30
CA HIS A 206 16.73 -1.35 -6.22
C HIS A 206 17.55 -1.40 -7.52
N SER A 207 17.84 -2.60 -8.02
CA SER A 207 18.55 -2.77 -9.29
C SER A 207 17.82 -2.14 -10.47
N TYR A 208 16.48 -2.17 -10.47
CA TYR A 208 15.68 -1.44 -11.44
C TYR A 208 15.86 0.07 -11.34
N MET A 209 15.80 0.64 -10.12
CA MET A 209 15.96 2.09 -9.90
C MET A 209 17.33 2.56 -10.38
N ASP A 210 18.39 1.84 -10.01
CA ASP A 210 19.76 2.14 -10.45
C ASP A 210 19.89 2.07 -11.98
N PHE A 211 19.36 0.99 -12.58
CA PHE A 211 19.39 0.80 -14.03
C PHE A 211 18.68 1.93 -14.79
N ILE A 212 17.48 2.32 -14.33
CA ILE A 212 16.73 3.41 -14.95
C ILE A 212 17.50 4.72 -14.82
N ASP A 213 18.00 5.03 -13.63
CA ASP A 213 18.73 6.28 -13.39
C ASP A 213 19.98 6.37 -14.26
N ASP A 214 20.79 5.31 -14.29
CA ASP A 214 21.99 5.23 -15.13
C ASP A 214 21.67 5.37 -16.62
N ALA A 215 20.64 4.66 -17.10
CA ALA A 215 20.23 4.73 -18.49
C ALA A 215 19.77 6.14 -18.90
N ILE A 216 19.01 6.80 -18.04
CA ILE A 216 18.50 8.16 -18.28
C ILE A 216 19.63 9.19 -18.19
N ARG A 217 20.49 9.12 -17.16
CA ARG A 217 21.66 10.00 -17.03
C ARG A 217 22.58 9.90 -18.24
N LYS A 218 22.91 8.67 -18.66
CA LYS A 218 23.74 8.43 -19.84
C LYS A 218 23.10 8.99 -21.12
N LYS A 219 21.79 8.79 -21.29
CA LYS A 219 21.05 9.27 -22.47
C LYS A 219 21.00 10.79 -22.56
N PHE A 220 20.88 11.47 -21.43
CA PHE A 220 20.73 12.93 -21.37
C PHE A 220 21.99 13.67 -20.92
N ASN A 221 23.12 12.97 -20.77
CA ASN A 221 24.40 13.49 -20.31
C ASN A 221 24.28 14.27 -18.98
N LEU A 222 23.53 13.71 -18.03
CA LEU A 222 23.34 14.28 -16.71
C LEU A 222 24.49 13.84 -15.79
N LYS A 223 25.01 14.77 -14.98
CA LYS A 223 26.03 14.44 -13.99
C LYS A 223 25.45 13.56 -12.89
N SER A 224 26.23 12.61 -12.40
CA SER A 224 25.93 11.85 -11.18
C SER A 224 26.15 12.77 -9.97
N LEU A 225 25.26 12.68 -8.98
CA LEU A 225 25.41 13.39 -7.70
C LEU A 225 26.48 12.74 -6.79
N ILE A 226 26.90 11.51 -7.10
CA ILE A 226 27.85 10.73 -6.29
C ILE A 226 29.29 11.23 -6.45
N GLU A 227 29.60 12.07 -7.46
CA GLU A 227 30.92 12.71 -7.57
C GLU A 227 31.14 13.87 -6.60
N TYR A 228 30.14 14.21 -5.76
CA TYR A 228 30.17 15.36 -4.83
C TYR A 228 30.04 15.01 -3.35
N LEU A 229 30.13 13.72 -2.97
CA LEU A 229 30.22 13.25 -1.58
C LEU A 229 31.51 12.45 -1.37
#